data_AF-A0A415RUS0-F1
#
_entry.id   AF-A0A415RUS0-F1
#
_cell.length_a   1.000
_cell.length_b   1.000
_cell.length_c   1.000
_cell.angle_alpha   90.00
_cell.angle_beta   90.00
_cell.angle_gamma   90.00
#
_symmetry.space_group_name_H-M   'P 1'
#
loop_
_entity.id
_entity.type
_entity.pdbx_description
1 polymer ?
#
loop_
_entity_poly.entity_id
_entity_poly.type
_entity_poly.pdbx_seq_one_letter_code
_entity_poly.pdbx_strand_id
1 'polypeptide(L)' 'MIFSSHNYKYKPVVEQVAIKQCAIYGLQNTFYDSWSIQPDDGIIKKMEKGLINYKFFFLFCINQ' A
#
# COMPACT_ATOMS: atom_id res chain seq x y z
N MET A 1 -9.48 -0.96 5.95
CA MET A 1 -8.07 -0.67 5.61
C MET A 1 -7.97 -0.07 4.20
N ILE A 2 -7.03 0.84 3.96
CA ILE A 2 -6.70 1.43 2.66
C ILE A 2 -5.41 0.77 2.19
N PHE A 3 -5.42 0.17 1.01
CA PHE A 3 -4.23 -0.44 0.41
C PHE A 3 -3.79 0.36 -0.82
N SER A 4 -2.56 0.85 -0.80
CA SER A 4 -1.89 1.53 -1.91
C SER A 4 -0.77 0.65 -2.47
N SER A 5 -0.89 0.27 -3.75
CA SER A 5 0.08 -0.54 -4.50
C SER A 5 0.59 0.20 -5.74
N HIS A 6 1.88 0.06 -6.06
CA HIS A 6 2.50 0.80 -7.16
C HIS A 6 3.76 0.13 -7.72
N ASN A 7 4.16 0.55 -8.92
CA ASN A 7 5.48 0.26 -9.44
C ASN A 7 6.54 1.17 -8.79
N TYR A 8 7.76 0.67 -8.57
CA TYR A 8 8.87 1.41 -7.94
C TYR A 8 9.12 2.81 -8.53
N LYS A 9 8.87 2.99 -9.83
CA LYS A 9 9.03 4.27 -10.54
C LYS A 9 8.14 5.38 -9.97
N TYR A 10 7.04 5.01 -9.33
CA TYR A 10 6.04 5.94 -8.77
C TYR A 10 6.20 6.16 -7.28
N LYS A 11 7.20 5.55 -6.64
CA LYS A 11 7.43 5.69 -5.20
C LYS A 11 7.42 7.14 -4.73
N PRO A 12 8.12 8.10 -5.38
CA PRO A 12 8.13 9.48 -4.91
C PRO A 12 6.76 10.16 -4.84
N VAL A 13 5.79 9.73 -5.67
CA VAL A 13 4.43 10.29 -5.69
C VAL A 13 3.51 9.51 -4.75
N VAL A 14 3.52 8.18 -4.87
CA VAL A 14 2.60 7.31 -4.11
C VAL A 14 2.93 7.32 -2.62
N GLU A 15 4.20 7.44 -2.25
CA GLU A 15 4.62 7.53 -0.85
C GLU A 15 4.04 8.78 -0.16
N GLN A 16 3.95 9.91 -0.86
CA GLN A 16 3.33 11.13 -0.31
C GLN A 16 1.84 10.93 -0.04
N VAL A 17 1.14 10.24 -0.94
CA VAL A 17 -0.27 9.88 -0.76
C VAL A 17 -0.43 8.92 0.43
N ALA A 18 0.41 7.90 0.51
CA ALA A 18 0.39 6.92 1.61
C ALA A 18 0.68 7.57 2.98
N ILE A 19 1.63 8.50 3.06
CA ILE A 19 1.92 9.28 4.28
C ILE A 19 0.67 10.07 4.72
N LYS A 20 -0.02 10.73 3.79
CA LYS A 20 -1.24 11.48 4.10
C LYS A 20 -2.38 10.56 4.53
N GLN A 21 -2.57 9.42 3.86
CA GLN A 21 -3.53 8.40 4.26
C GLN A 21 -3.24 7.90 5.69
N CYS A 22 -1.98 7.60 5.99
CA CYS A 22 -1.56 7.14 7.32
C CYS A 22 -1.80 8.20 8.40
N ALA A 23 -1.53 9.48 8.11
CA ALA A 23 -1.76 10.57 9.04
C ALA A 23 -3.25 10.78 9.37
N ILE A 24 -4.16 10.54 8.41
CA ILE A 24 -5.60 10.75 8.57
C ILE A 24 -6.28 9.53 9.18
N TYR A 25 -5.94 8.33 8.71
CA TYR A 25 -6.66 7.09 9.03
C TYR A 25 -5.94 6.19 10.03
N GLY A 26 -4.67 6.48 10.33
CA GLY A 26 -3.80 5.68 11.19
C GLY A 26 -3.07 4.56 10.46
N LEU A 27 -1.96 4.10 11.06
CA LEU A 27 -1.09 3.06 10.53
C LEU A 27 -1.84 1.72 10.41
N GLN A 28 -2.67 1.37 11.39
CA GLN A 28 -3.47 0.14 11.40
C GLN A 28 -4.50 0.07 10.27
N ASN A 29 -4.83 1.21 9.65
CA ASN A 29 -5.79 1.31 8.56
C ASN A 29 -5.15 1.66 7.22
N THR A 30 -3.81 1.79 7.16
CA THR A 30 -3.09 2.20 5.95
C THR A 30 -2.01 1.18 5.65
N PHE A 31 -2.14 0.50 4.52
CA PHE A 31 -1.17 -0.46 4.03
C PHE A 31 -0.54 0.07 2.73
N TYR A 32 0.76 0.33 2.78
CA TYR A 32 1.57 0.72 1.63
C TYR A 32 2.53 -0.42 1.31
N ASP A 33 2.45 -0.93 0.09
CA ASP A 33 3.23 -2.09 -0.36
C ASP A 33 4.73 -1.92 -0.07
N SER A 34 5.32 -0.77 -0.38
CA SER A 34 6.76 -0.50 -0.18
C SER A 34 7.21 -0.39 1.28
N TRP A 35 6.32 -0.14 2.24
CA TRP A 35 6.65 -0.28 3.68
C TRP A 35 6.65 -1.75 4.12
N SER A 36 6.06 -2.62 3.30
CA SER A 36 5.81 -4.02 3.63
C SER A 36 6.75 -4.99 2.91
N ILE A 37 7.56 -4.50 1.96
CA ILE A 37 8.66 -5.23 1.30
C ILE A 37 9.82 -5.34 2.29
N GLN A 38 9.72 -6.26 3.26
CA GLN A 38 10.89 -6.80 3.96
C GLN A 38 11.09 -8.24 3.45
N PRO A 39 12.33 -8.65 3.14
CA PRO A 39 12.62 -9.88 2.38
C PRO A 39 12.11 -11.18 3.02
N ASP A 40 11.88 -11.20 4.34
CA ASP A 40 11.47 -12.41 5.07
C ASP A 40 9.96 -12.54 5.35
N ASP A 41 9.17 -11.51 5.08
CA ASP A 41 7.79 -11.46 5.59
C ASP A 41 6.81 -11.34 4.43
N GLY A 42 6.40 -12.50 3.92
CA GLY A 42 5.66 -12.72 2.68
C GLY A 42 4.70 -11.61 2.30
N ILE A 43 5.11 -10.78 1.33
CA ILE A 43 4.28 -9.78 0.64
C ILE A 43 2.92 -10.37 0.27
N ILE A 44 2.91 -11.61 -0.22
CA ILE A 44 1.68 -12.33 -0.58
C ILE A 44 0.75 -12.51 0.63
N LYS A 45 1.28 -12.94 1.80
CA LYS A 45 0.49 -13.09 3.03
C LYS A 45 -0.04 -11.75 3.57
N LYS A 46 0.75 -10.68 3.49
CA LYS A 46 0.30 -9.33 3.89
C LYS A 46 -0.71 -8.76 2.89
N MET A 47 -0.54 -9.02 1.60
CA MET A 47 -1.53 -8.71 0.57
C MET A 47 -2.81 -9.49 0.78
N GLU A 48 -2.78 -10.79 1.07
CA GLU A 48 -3.97 -11.59 1.39
C GLU A 48 -4.72 -11.02 2.59
N LYS A 49 -4.03 -10.72 3.70
CA LYS A 49 -4.66 -10.04 4.85
C LYS A 49 -5.19 -8.65 4.52
N GLY A 50 -4.44 -7.90 3.71
CA GLY A 50 -4.81 -6.62 3.15
C GLY A 50 -6.10 -6.68 2.33
N LEU A 51 -6.20 -7.72 1.48
CA LEU A 51 -7.27 -7.99 0.53
C LEU A 51 -8.53 -8.56 1.21
N ILE A 52 -8.42 -9.20 2.37
CA ILE A 52 -9.60 -9.72 3.08
C ILE A 52 -10.37 -8.60 3.82
N ASN A 53 -9.71 -7.49 4.22
CA ASN A 53 -10.29 -6.45 5.08
C ASN A 53 -10.08 -5.00 4.58
N TYR A 54 -9.84 -4.81 3.27
CA TYR A 54 -9.77 -3.45 2.72
C TYR A 54 -11.16 -2.88 2.45
N LYS A 55 -11.25 -1.56 2.64
CA LYS A 55 -12.40 -0.76 2.22
C LYS A 55 -12.13 -0.10 0.86
N PHE A 56 -10.86 0.23 0.61
CA PHE A 56 -10.41 0.85 -0.62
C PHE A 56 -9.06 0.25 -1.05
N PHE A 57 -8.94 -0.05 -2.34
CA PHE A 57 -7.71 -0.50 -2.97
C PHE A 57 -7.35 0.48 -4.09
N PHE A 58 -6.18 1.11 -3.97
CA PHE A 58 -5.62 2.04 -4.95
C PHE A 58 -4.44 1.38 -5.63
N LEU A 59 -4.61 1.11 -6.92
CA LEU A 59 -3.55 0.59 -7.78
C LEU A 59 -3.04 1.72 -8.69
N PHE A 60 -1.78 2.09 -8.50
CA PHE A 60 -1.12 3.13 -9.30
C PHE A 60 -0.34 2.48 -10.46
N CYS A 61 -0.93 2.53 -11.65
CA CYS A 61 -0.40 1.97 -12.89
C CYS A 61 -0.44 3.00 -14.03
N ILE A 62 0.34 2.76 -15.08
CA ILE A 62 0.21 3.45 -16.38
C ILE A 62 -0.46 2.51 -17.37
N ASN A 63 -1.26 3.05 -18.30
CA ASN A 63 -1.41 2.42 -19.60
C ASN A 63 -0.13 2.70 -20.40
N GLN A 64 0.55 1.65 -20.84
CA GLN A 64 1.54 1.75 -21.91
C GLN A 64 0.83 1.96 -23.24
#